data_AF-N1UZA3-F1
#
_entry.id   AF-N1UZA3-F1
#
_cell.length_a   1.000
_cell.length_b   1.000
_cell.length_c   1.000
_cell.angle_alpha   90.00
_cell.angle_beta   90.00
_cell.angle_gamma   90.00
#
_symmetry.space_group_name_H-M   'P 1'
#
loop_
_entity.id
_entity.type
_entity.pdbx_description
1 polymer ?
#
loop_
_entity_poly.entity_id
_entity_poly.type
_entity_poly.pdbx_seq_one_letter_code
_entity_poly.pdbx_strand_id
1 'polypeptide(L)' 'MGNLKSGEVSDPIKSGEKFFVVKVFVLEPGSTPDFDSVKKEVEASYIQEKGDRTLREYLDKLKAKSKIKKAYLVQSNKI' A
#
# COMPACT_ATOMS: atom_id res chain seq x y z
N MET A 1 13.77 9.67 -1.60
CA MET A 1 13.20 10.89 -0.98
C MET A 1 13.75 11.18 0.42
N GLY A 2 14.97 10.71 0.77
CA GLY A 2 15.42 10.73 2.17
C GLY A 2 16.24 11.93 2.65
N ASN A 3 16.61 12.89 1.79
CA ASN A 3 17.66 13.87 2.13
C ASN A 3 17.32 15.34 1.81
N LEU A 4 16.05 15.70 1.54
CA LEU A 4 15.70 17.10 1.30
C LEU A 4 15.62 17.85 2.62
N LYS A 5 16.33 18.97 2.72
CA LYS A 5 16.29 19.86 3.88
C LYS A 5 15.16 20.87 3.73
N SER A 6 14.76 21.46 4.85
CA SER A 6 13.83 22.60 4.85
C SER A 6 14.32 23.70 3.91
N GLY A 7 13.47 24.15 3.01
CA GLY A 7 13.74 25.14 1.98
C GLY A 7 14.16 24.58 0.61
N GLU A 8 14.55 23.30 0.53
CA GLU A 8 15.03 22.68 -0.71
C GLU A 8 13.90 22.22 -1.63
N VAL A 9 14.19 22.23 -2.93
CA VAL A 9 13.30 21.73 -3.99
C VAL A 9 13.82 20.37 -4.45
N SER A 10 12.91 19.42 -4.65
CA SER A 10 13.23 18.08 -5.12
C SER A 10 13.58 18.06 -6.60
N ASP A 11 14.37 17.07 -7.01
CA ASP A 11 14.34 16.60 -8.40
C ASP A 11 12.94 16.10 -8.77
N PRO A 12 12.58 16.02 -10.08
CA PRO A 12 11.29 15.48 -10.50
C PRO A 12 11.05 14.04 -9.99
N ILE A 13 10.02 13.88 -9.18
CA ILE A 13 9.58 12.61 -8.61
C ILE A 13 8.51 12.02 -9.54
N LYS A 14 8.80 10.84 -10.11
CA LYS A 14 7.80 10.12 -10.92
C LYS A 14 6.78 9.45 -10.01
N SER A 15 5.49 9.71 -10.25
CA SER A 15 4.39 9.02 -9.60
C SER A 15 3.33 8.66 -10.64
N GLY A 16 3.20 7.37 -10.93
CA GLY A 16 2.47 6.86 -12.09
C GLY A 16 3.05 7.41 -13.40
N GLU A 17 2.18 8.02 -14.22
CA GLU A 17 2.53 8.66 -15.49
C GLU A 17 2.88 10.15 -15.37
N LYS A 18 2.89 10.69 -14.14
CA LYS A 18 3.13 12.12 -13.89
C LYS A 18 4.45 12.34 -13.15
N PHE A 19 4.94 13.57 -13.22
CA PHE A 19 6.11 14.04 -12.49
C PHE A 19 5.72 15.17 -11.53
N PHE A 20 6.28 15.13 -10.33
CA PHE A 20 6.08 16.11 -9.27
C PHE A 20 7.41 16.76 -8.90
N VAL A 21 7.42 18.08 -8.75
CA VAL A 21 8.52 18.82 -8.13
C VAL A 21 7.97 19.39 -6.83
N VAL A 22 8.59 19.05 -5.70
CA VAL A 22 8.10 19.46 -4.38
C VAL A 22 9.12 20.36 -3.68
N LYS A 23 8.64 21.39 -2.98
CA LYS A 23 9.47 22.22 -2.10
C LYS A 23 9.16 21.87 -0.65
N VAL A 24 10.18 21.51 0.13
CA VAL A 24 10.04 21.25 1.56
C VAL A 24 10.03 22.60 2.27
N PHE A 25 8.97 22.93 3.00
CA PHE A 25 8.89 24.17 3.79
C PHE A 25 9.45 23.98 5.20
N VAL A 26 9.04 22.90 5.85
CA VAL A 26 9.46 22.53 7.21
C VAL A 26 9.61 21.01 7.26
N LEU A 27 10.65 20.54 7.93
CA LEU A 27 10.86 19.13 8.26
C LEU A 27 10.70 18.97 9.77
N GLU A 28 9.62 18.30 10.19
CA GLU A 28 9.45 17.89 11.58
C GLU A 28 10.23 16.60 11.82
N PRO A 29 11.00 16.49 12.92
CA PRO A 29 11.73 15.27 13.21
C PRO A 29 10.72 14.15 13.48
N GLY A 30 10.84 13.06 12.71
CA GLY A 30 10.09 11.85 12.97
C GLY A 30 10.45 11.30 14.36
N SER A 31 9.44 10.83 15.09
CA SER A 31 9.63 10.09 16.34
C SER A 31 9.00 8.72 16.21
N THR A 32 9.67 7.70 16.74
CA THR A 32 9.08 6.36 16.85
C THR A 32 8.29 6.30 18.15
N PRO A 33 6.98 6.06 18.10
CA PRO A 33 6.18 5.96 19.32
C PRO A 33 6.53 4.71 20.11
N ASP A 34 6.42 4.79 21.44
CA ASP A 34 6.60 3.63 22.33
C ASP A 34 5.53 2.56 22.04
N PHE A 35 5.90 1.29 22.13
CA PHE A 35 5.01 0.18 21.81
C PHE A 35 3.68 0.25 22.58
N ASP A 36 3.71 0.56 23.87
CA ASP A 36 2.50 0.64 24.69
C ASP A 36 1.51 1.71 24.20
N SER A 37 2.03 2.81 23.62
CA SER A 37 1.20 3.90 23.09
C SER A 37 0.44 3.51 21.82
N VAL A 38 0.99 2.57 21.02
CA VAL A 38 0.41 2.14 19.73
C VAL A 38 -0.09 0.69 19.74
N LYS A 39 0.01 0.00 20.88
CA LYS A 39 -0.30 -1.44 20.99
C LYS A 39 -1.65 -1.81 20.40
N LYS A 40 -2.70 -1.02 20.68
CA LYS A 40 -4.06 -1.27 20.18
C LYS A 40 -4.16 -1.18 18.65
N GLU A 41 -3.49 -0.20 18.05
CA GLU A 41 -3.47 -0.02 16.59
C GLU A 41 -2.68 -1.14 15.91
N VAL A 42 -1.53 -1.50 16.49
CA VAL A 42 -0.70 -2.61 16.01
C VAL A 42 -1.47 -3.93 16.10
N GLU A 43 -2.16 -4.19 17.22
CA GLU A 43 -2.98 -5.39 17.40
C GLU A 43 -4.13 -5.47 16.39
N ALA A 44 -4.87 -4.38 16.18
CA ALA A 44 -5.94 -4.32 15.19
C ALA A 44 -5.41 -4.60 13.77
N SER A 45 -4.30 -3.96 13.40
CA SER A 45 -3.64 -4.16 12.10
C SER A 45 -3.16 -5.59 11.92
N TYR A 46 -2.58 -6.19 12.96
CA TYR A 46 -2.11 -7.57 12.94
C TYR A 46 -3.26 -8.57 12.77
N ILE A 47 -4.37 -8.39 13.49
CA ILE A 47 -5.56 -9.24 13.36
C ILE A 47 -6.11 -9.17 11.94
N GLN A 48 -6.23 -7.96 11.38
CA GLN A 48 -6.69 -7.76 10.01
C GLN A 48 -5.77 -8.45 9.00
N GLU A 49 -4.47 -8.22 9.07
CA GLU A 49 -3.50 -8.83 8.15
C GLU A 49 -3.54 -10.36 8.23
N LYS A 50 -3.59 -10.92 9.45
CA LYS A 50 -3.65 -12.36 9.65
C LYS A 50 -4.95 -12.96 9.13
N GLY A 51 -6.08 -12.28 9.36
CA GLY A 51 -7.39 -12.67 8.85
C GLY A 51 -7.43 -12.70 7.33
N ASP A 52 -6.98 -11.61 6.70
CA ASP A 52 -6.89 -11.47 5.24
C ASP A 52 -6.03 -12.57 4.61
N ARG A 53 -4.85 -12.83 5.18
CA ARG A 53 -3.96 -13.89 4.70
C ARG A 53 -4.63 -15.26 4.79
N THR A 54 -5.23 -15.57 5.95
CA THR A 54 -5.89 -16.86 6.18
C THR A 54 -7.06 -17.07 5.22
N LEU A 55 -7.86 -16.02 5.00
CA LEU A 55 -8.97 -16.05 4.05
C LEU A 55 -8.48 -16.29 2.61
N ARG A 56 -7.43 -15.58 2.17
CA ARG A 56 -6.85 -15.76 0.84
C ARG A 56 -6.34 -17.18 0.64
N GLU A 57 -5.58 -17.71 1.60
CA GLU A 57 -5.08 -19.09 1.56
C GLU A 57 -6.22 -20.12 1.51
N TYR A 58 -7.28 -19.90 2.28
CA TYR A 58 -8.47 -20.75 2.24
C TYR A 58 -9.16 -20.72 0.88
N LEU A 59 -9.39 -19.52 0.32
CA LEU A 59 -9.99 -19.35 -0.99
C LEU A 59 -9.15 -19.98 -2.10
N ASP A 60 -7.83 -19.89 -2.02
CA ASP A 60 -6.93 -20.49 -3.02
C ASP A 60 -6.97 -22.02 -2.97
N LYS A 61 -7.05 -22.61 -1.76
CA LYS A 61 -7.30 -24.06 -1.61
C LYS A 61 -8.64 -24.49 -2.20
N LEU A 62 -9.70 -23.70 -2.03
CA LEU A 62 -11.01 -23.98 -2.62
C LEU A 62 -10.98 -23.87 -4.14
N LYS A 63 -10.35 -22.83 -4.69
CA LYS A 63 -10.18 -22.66 -6.15
C LYS A 63 -9.43 -23.83 -6.76
N ALA A 64 -8.33 -24.27 -6.14
CA ALA A 64 -7.53 -25.39 -6.64
C ALA A 64 -8.32 -26.71 -6.70
N LYS A 65 -9.29 -26.90 -5.80
CA LYS A 65 -10.14 -28.10 -5.74
C LYS A 65 -11.41 -28.01 -6.60
N SER A 66 -11.69 -26.86 -7.21
CA SER A 66 -12.94 -26.63 -7.94
C SER A 66 -12.72 -26.46 -9.44
N LYS A 67 -13.65 -26.99 -10.24
CA LYS A 67 -13.68 -26.78 -11.70
C LYS A 67 -14.39 -25.47 -12.02
N ILE A 68 -13.72 -24.34 -11.82
CA ILE A 68 -14.27 -23.01 -12.11
C ILE A 68 -14.10 -22.72 -13.61
N LYS A 69 -15.19 -22.64 -14.38
CA LYS A 69 -15.18 -22.09 -15.74
C LYS A 69 -15.50 -20.60 -15.67
N LYS A 70 -14.56 -19.74 -16.08
CA LYS A 70 -14.81 -18.31 -16.26
C LYS A 70 -15.29 -18.08 -17.69
N ALA A 71 -16.52 -17.60 -17.87
CA ALA A 71 -16.97 -17.02 -19.13
C ALA A 71 -16.69 -15.51 -19.07
N TYR A 72 -15.54 -15.06 -19.55
CA TYR A 72 -15.26 -13.63 -19.71
C TYR A 72 -15.51 -13.22 -21.16
N LEU A 73 -16.52 -12.38 -21.40
CA LEU A 73 -16.61 -11.55 -22.60
C LEU A 73 -15.77 -10.31 -22.35
N VAL A 74 -14.55 -10.26 -22.88
CA VAL A 74 -13.78 -9.01 -22.91
C VAL A 74 -14.25 -8.25 -24.15
N GLN A 75 -15.15 -7.28 -23.96
CA GLN A 75 -15.40 -6.28 -25.00
C GLN A 75 -14.19 -5.35 -25.04
N SER A 76 -13.46 -5.42 -26.14
CA SER A 76 -12.45 -4.45 -26.50
C SER A 76 -13.08 -3.07 -26.59
N ASN A 77 -12.55 -2.09 -25.85
CA ASN A 77 -12.63 -0.70 -26.28
C ASN A 77 -11.24 -0.09 -26.21
N LYS A 78 -10.62 -0.09 -27.39
CA LYS A 78 -9.48 0.71 -27.78
C LYS A 78 -10.04 2.05 -28.25
N ILE A 79 -9.65 3.14 -27.61
CA ILE A 79 -9.68 4.48 -28.21
C ILE A 79 -8.26 5.02 -28.07
#